data_AF-A0A6M3IYX2-F1
#
_entry.id   AF-A0A6M3IYX2-F1
#
_cell.length_a   1.000
_cell.length_b   1.000
_cell.length_c   1.000
_cell.angle_alpha   90.00
_cell.angle_beta   90.00
_cell.angle_gamma   90.00
#
_symmetry.space_group_name_H-M   'P 1'
#
loop_
_entity.id
_entity.type
_entity.pdbx_description
1 polymer ?
#
loop_
_entity_poly.entity_id
_entity_poly.type
_entity_poly.pdbx_seq_one_letter_code
_entity_poly.pdbx_strand_id
1 'polypeptide(L)' 'MPKLKPRTKKGKRAAVKGVMHEFKEGTLHSGSRMGPIVMEPDQAVAIAMHEAGIRQRPKKRTRKKART' A
#
# COMPACT_ATOMS: atom_id res chain seq x y z
N MET A 1 4.72 -14.79 -12.21
CA MET A 1 5.80 -14.45 -11.26
C MET A 1 5.37 -13.26 -10.43
N PRO A 2 5.44 -13.28 -9.09
CA PRO A 2 5.16 -12.09 -8.29
C PRO A 2 6.17 -10.99 -8.64
N LYS A 3 5.69 -9.77 -8.92
CA LYS A 3 6.58 -8.61 -9.16
C LYS A 3 7.47 -8.43 -7.92
N LEU A 4 8.79 -8.45 -8.12
CA LEU A 4 9.77 -8.26 -7.04
C LEU A 4 9.63 -6.85 -6.48
N LYS A 5 9.43 -6.75 -5.15
CA LYS A 5 9.31 -5.45 -4.47
C LYS A 5 10.62 -4.65 -4.59
N PRO A 6 10.55 -3.33 -4.81
CA PRO A 6 11.74 -2.52 -5.02
C PRO A 6 12.63 -2.46 -3.79
N ARG A 7 13.92 -2.79 -3.97
CA ARG A 7 14.92 -2.79 -2.90
C ARG A 7 15.53 -1.40 -2.66
N THR A 8 15.68 -0.59 -3.70
CA THR A 8 16.35 0.73 -3.63
C THR A 8 15.37 1.86 -3.26
N LYS A 9 15.87 2.95 -2.67
CA LYS A 9 15.06 4.15 -2.34
C LYS A 9 14.37 4.73 -3.59
N LYS A 10 15.06 4.76 -4.73
CA LYS A 10 14.52 5.22 -6.02
C LYS A 10 13.36 4.34 -6.49
N GLY A 11 13.53 3.02 -6.44
CA GLY A 11 12.48 2.07 -6.84
C GLY A 11 11.22 2.19 -5.97
N LYS A 12 11.38 2.41 -4.66
CA LYS A 12 10.24 2.61 -3.75
C LYS A 12 9.46 3.88 -4.09
N ARG A 13 10.15 4.99 -4.34
CA ARG A 13 9.52 6.25 -4.77
C ARG A 13 8.78 6.10 -6.11
N ALA A 14 9.35 5.34 -7.05
CA ALA A 14 8.72 5.08 -8.34
C ALA A 14 7.42 4.29 -8.19
N ALA A 15 7.41 3.25 -7.35
CA ALA A 15 6.18 2.48 -7.06
C ALA A 15 5.09 3.38 -6.44
N VAL A 16 5.46 4.19 -5.44
CA VAL A 16 4.51 5.15 -4.85
C VAL A 16 3.99 6.13 -5.89
N LYS A 17 4.87 6.67 -6.75
CA LYS A 17 4.47 7.62 -7.80
C LYS A 17 3.50 6.96 -8.80
N GLY A 18 3.73 5.71 -9.20
CA GLY A 18 2.86 4.98 -10.12
C GLY A 18 1.44 4.84 -9.58
N VAL A 19 1.31 4.30 -8.36
CA VAL A 19 -0.01 4.13 -7.71
C VAL A 19 -0.72 5.47 -7.51
N MET A 20 0.00 6.52 -7.10
CA MET A 20 -0.60 7.85 -6.93
C MET A 20 -1.00 8.51 -8.25
N HIS A 21 -0.33 8.18 -9.35
CA HIS A 21 -0.72 8.63 -10.67
C HIS A 21 -2.04 7.98 -11.10
N GLU A 22 -2.14 6.65 -10.97
CA GLU A 22 -3.36 5.89 -11.26
C GLU A 22 -4.54 6.35 -10.38
N PHE A 23 -4.27 6.66 -9.10
CA PHE A 23 -5.28 7.24 -8.21
C PHE A 23 -5.74 8.63 -8.68
N LYS A 24 -4.80 9.50 -9.08
CA LYS A 24 -5.13 10.84 -9.62
C LYS A 24 -5.93 10.74 -10.92
N GLU A 25 -5.69 9.71 -11.72
CA GLU A 25 -6.43 9.42 -12.95
C GLU A 25 -7.79 8.74 -12.70
N GLY A 26 -8.07 8.30 -11.46
CA GLY A 26 -9.31 7.61 -11.11
C GLY A 26 -9.36 6.15 -11.61
N THR A 27 -8.22 5.54 -11.90
CA THR A 27 -8.11 4.18 -12.47
C THR A 27 -7.56 3.15 -11.48
N LEU A 28 -7.22 3.57 -10.26
CA LEU A 28 -6.69 2.68 -9.23
C LEU A 28 -7.80 1.75 -8.70
N HIS A 29 -7.61 0.43 -8.84
CA HIS A 29 -8.53 -0.59 -8.33
C HIS A 29 -8.09 -1.13 -6.97
N SER A 30 -9.04 -1.38 -6.07
CA SER A 30 -8.76 -1.99 -4.78
C SER A 30 -8.65 -3.52 -4.88
N GLY A 31 -7.48 -4.04 -4.52
CA GLY A 31 -7.23 -5.48 -4.44
C GLY A 31 -7.15 -6.17 -5.80
N SER A 32 -8.30 -6.41 -6.43
CA SER A 32 -8.40 -7.11 -7.72
C SER A 32 -8.49 -6.12 -8.88
N ARG A 33 -8.10 -6.58 -10.07
CA ARG A 33 -8.18 -5.82 -11.33
C ARG A 33 -9.62 -5.50 -11.75
N MET A 34 -10.61 -6.21 -11.20
CA MET A 34 -12.04 -5.92 -11.37
C MET A 34 -12.70 -5.43 -10.07
N GLY A 35 -11.90 -5.04 -9.08
CA GLY A 35 -12.41 -4.50 -7.81
C GLY A 35 -12.95 -3.08 -7.97
N PRO A 36 -13.59 -2.53 -6.93
CA PRO A 36 -14.05 -1.15 -6.96
C PRO A 36 -12.87 -0.17 -7.04
N ILE A 37 -13.12 0.97 -7.68
CA ILE A 37 -12.17 2.09 -7.77
C ILE A 37 -11.92 2.64 -6.37
N VAL A 38 -10.65 2.89 -6.07
CA VAL A 38 -10.24 3.54 -4.83
C VAL A 38 -10.63 5.01 -4.90
N MET A 39 -11.53 5.44 -4.02
CA MET A 39 -11.96 6.84 -3.95
C MET A 39 -11.24 7.61 -2.82
N GLU A 40 -10.83 6.91 -1.77
CA GLU A 40 -10.19 7.52 -0.61
C GLU A 40 -8.67 7.65 -0.79
N PRO A 41 -8.09 8.85 -0.59
CA PRO A 41 -6.64 9.06 -0.67
C PRO A 41 -5.84 8.18 0.29
N ASP A 42 -6.34 7.97 1.51
CA ASP A 42 -5.65 7.17 2.54
C ASP A 42 -5.49 5.70 2.12
N GLN A 43 -6.52 5.14 1.48
CA GLN A 43 -6.46 3.80 0.94
C GLN A 43 -5.46 3.70 -0.21
N ALA A 44 -5.42 4.70 -1.09
CA ALA A 44 -4.46 4.76 -2.18
C ALA A 44 -3.02 4.82 -1.63
N VAL A 45 -2.77 5.60 -0.58
CA VAL A 45 -1.46 5.68 0.10
C VAL A 45 -1.10 4.32 0.72
N ALA A 46 -2.05 3.63 1.35
CA ALA A 46 -1.81 2.30 1.91
C ALA A 46 -1.37 1.28 0.85
N ILE A 47 -2.02 1.29 -0.33
CA ILE A 47 -1.66 0.44 -1.47
C ILE A 47 -0.26 0.79 -1.98
N ALA A 48 0.01 2.09 -2.17
CA ALA A 48 1.31 2.58 -2.61
C ALA A 48 2.45 2.14 -1.66
N MET A 49 2.23 2.22 -0.35
CA MET A 49 3.20 1.73 0.65
C MET A 49 3.39 0.21 0.56
N HIS A 50 2.31 -0.55 0.33
CA HIS A 50 2.36 -2.00 0.19
C HIS A 50 3.17 -2.46 -1.03
N GLU A 51 2.93 -1.83 -2.20
CA GLU A 51 3.66 -2.07 -3.44
C GLU A 51 5.13 -1.70 -3.31
N ALA A 52 5.42 -0.54 -2.70
CA ALA A 52 6.78 -0.10 -2.43
C ALA A 52 7.50 -0.94 -1.35
N GLY A 53 6.82 -1.89 -0.71
CA GLY A 53 7.40 -2.72 0.34
C GLY A 53 7.79 -1.92 1.60
N ILE A 54 7.13 -0.79 1.83
CA ILE A 54 7.31 0.03 3.03
C ILE A 54 6.39 -0.53 4.10
N ARG A 55 6.91 -1.42 4.95
CA ARG A 55 6.18 -1.94 6.11
C ARG A 55 6.53 -1.11 7.34
N GLN A 56 5.51 -0.55 7.98
CA GLN A 56 5.69 -0.04 9.33
C GLN A 56 6.03 -1.22 10.26
N ARG A 57 7.00 -1.03 11.16
CA ARG A 57 7.30 -2.04 12.17
C ARG A 57 6.05 -2.24 13.03
N PRO A 58 5.60 -3.48 13.27
CA PRO A 58 4.48 -3.69 14.18
C PRO A 58 4.86 -3.13 15.54
N LYS A 59 4.08 -2.19 16.07
CA LYS A 59 4.19 -1.82 17.49
C LYS A 59 3.92 -3.11 18.28
N LYS A 60 4.87 -3.52 19.13
CA LYS A 60 4.69 -4.68 20.01
C LYS A 60 3.38 -4.47 20.76
N ARG A 61 2.33 -5.25 20.42
CA ARG A 61 1.10 -5.29 21.23
C ARG A 61 1.51 -5.91 22.55
N THR A 62 1.70 -5.09 23.58
CA THR A 62 1.75 -5.59 24.95
C THR A 62 0.43 -6.32 25.15
N ARG A 63 0.49 -7.63 25.39
CA ARG A 63 -0.69 -8.48 25.65
C ARG A 63 -1.30 -8.04 26.99
N LYS A 64 -2.07 -6.96 27.01
CA LYS A 64 -2.93 -6.59 28.14
C LYS A 64 -4.34 -6.32 27.63
N LYS A 65 -5.00 -7.40 27.22
CA LYS A 65 -6.46 -7.59 27.19
C LYS A 65 -6.72 -9.06 26.84
N ALA A 66 -6.27 -9.92 27.74
CA ALA A 66 -6.76 -11.28 27.92
C ALA A 66 -7.06 -11.36 29.43
N ARG A 67 -8.16 -10.72 29.82
CA ARG A 67 -8.78 -10.58 31.15
C ARG A 67 -9.55 -9.27 31.14
N THR A 68 -10.76 -9.29 30.60
CA THR A 68 -12.04 -9.12 31.31
C THR A 68 -13.12 -9.55 30.31
#